data_AF-A0A482XV17-F1
#
_entry.id   AF-A0A482XV17-F1
#
_cell.length_a   1.000
_cell.length_b   1.000
_cell.length_c   1.000
_cell.angle_alpha   90.00
_cell.angle_beta   90.00
_cell.angle_gamma   90.00
#
_symmetry.space_group_name_H-M   'P 1'
#
loop_
_entity.id
_entity.type
_entity.pdbx_description
1 polymer ?
#
loop_
_entity_poly.entity_id
_entity_poly.type
_entity_poly.pdbx_seq_one_letter_code
_entity_poly.pdbx_strand_id
1 'polypeptide(L)'
;MTENDATQEGLDAAEEAIDEEPAEDAGPAADADDVEPVDEQPADAEGAPAADAEQADDADEEDAGPTLDDDVMPDEEADLLIPVEDYLGAGVHIGTQQKTTDMDRFIHRVRTDGLYVLDISKTDGRIRTAADFLANYDPEQILVTSSRQYGRFPAEKFAEAVGARARTGRFIPGTLTNPKYDGYIEPDVLVVTDPIGDAQAVKEAITVGIPVIAMCDSNNQVSNVDLVVPTNNKGRKALSVVYWLLANEVLDRRGAEPSYSLEDFESGV
;
A
#
# COMPACT_ATOMS: atom_id res chain seq x y z
N MET A 1 10.76 40.84 68.33
CA MET A 1 11.94 41.71 68.14
C MET A 1 13.04 40.74 67.73
N THR A 2 13.56 40.72 66.51
CA THR A 2 13.74 41.79 65.51
C THR A 2 14.29 41.13 64.24
N GLU A 3 14.03 41.74 63.07
CA GLU A 3 14.91 41.80 61.87
C GLU A 3 15.19 40.47 61.12
N ASN A 4 15.23 40.38 59.78
CA ASN A 4 15.69 41.37 58.81
C ASN A 4 15.19 41.06 57.38
N ASP A 5 15.03 42.13 56.62
CA ASP A 5 14.79 42.21 55.16
C ASP A 5 16.10 41.97 54.37
N ALA A 6 15.98 41.89 53.04
CA ALA A 6 16.99 42.07 51.98
C ALA A 6 17.25 40.87 51.03
N THR A 7 16.60 40.94 49.87
CA THR A 7 17.19 40.92 48.50
C THR A 7 18.49 40.14 48.26
N GLN A 8 18.45 39.18 47.32
CA GLN A 8 19.36 39.18 46.18
C GLN A 8 18.93 38.27 45.04
N GLU A 9 19.12 38.81 43.85
CA GLU A 9 18.83 38.31 42.51
C GLU A 9 19.56 36.99 42.19
N GLY A 10 18.86 36.07 41.53
CA GLY A 10 19.42 34.86 40.94
C GLY A 10 19.13 34.84 39.44
N LEU A 11 20.19 35.09 38.68
CA LEU A 11 20.25 35.22 37.23
C LEU A 11 19.97 33.91 36.45
N ASP A 12 19.32 34.12 35.31
CA ASP A 12 19.53 33.51 33.98
C ASP A 12 19.38 31.99 33.80
N ALA A 13 18.17 31.62 33.34
CA ALA A 13 17.92 30.47 32.50
C ALA A 13 18.40 30.76 31.07
N ALA A 14 19.31 29.92 30.56
CA ALA A 14 19.73 29.92 29.17
C ALA A 14 18.70 29.14 28.33
N GLU A 15 17.92 29.84 27.52
CA GLU A 15 17.22 29.31 26.35
C GLU A 15 17.86 29.95 25.11
N GLU A 16 18.60 29.16 24.34
CA GLU A 16 19.01 29.54 22.98
C GLU A 16 17.81 29.34 22.04
N ALA A 17 17.18 30.46 21.66
CA ALA A 17 16.34 30.56 20.47
C ALA A 17 17.25 30.90 19.29
N ILE A 18 17.30 30.03 18.28
CA ILE A 18 17.93 30.30 16.99
C ILE A 18 16.84 30.89 16.10
N ASP A 19 16.91 32.20 15.90
CA ASP A 19 16.06 32.99 15.02
C ASP A 19 16.81 33.15 13.68
N GLU A 20 16.31 32.53 12.61
CA GLU A 20 16.77 32.77 11.24
C GLU A 20 15.90 33.87 10.62
N GLU A 21 16.51 35.03 10.40
CA GLU A 21 15.94 36.12 9.59
C GLU A 21 16.79 36.35 8.32
N PRO A 22 16.21 36.92 7.26
CA PRO A 22 16.50 36.56 5.88
C PRO A 22 17.53 37.49 5.22
N ALA A 23 18.17 37.01 4.14
CA ALA A 23 18.93 37.86 3.23
C ALA A 23 18.29 37.82 1.83
N GLU A 24 17.57 38.89 1.50
CA GLU A 24 17.22 39.24 0.12
C GLU A 24 18.36 40.01 -0.56
N ASP A 25 18.35 39.89 -1.89
CA ASP A 25 18.91 40.76 -2.92
C ASP A 25 20.31 40.47 -3.49
N ALA A 26 20.32 39.83 -4.66
CA ALA A 26 20.84 40.47 -5.89
C ALA A 26 20.49 39.61 -7.12
N GLY A 27 19.70 40.20 -8.04
CA GLY A 27 19.40 39.66 -9.37
C GLY A 27 20.57 39.72 -10.39
N PRO A 28 20.29 39.52 -11.68
CA PRO A 28 20.86 38.41 -12.46
C PRO A 28 22.01 38.82 -13.38
N ALA A 29 22.92 37.88 -13.68
CA ALA A 29 23.86 37.99 -14.80
C ALA A 29 24.07 36.60 -15.42
N ALA A 30 23.39 36.36 -16.54
CA ALA A 30 23.68 35.26 -17.45
C ALA A 30 23.79 35.87 -18.85
N ASP A 31 25.00 36.34 -19.18
CA ASP A 31 25.43 36.58 -20.55
C ASP A 31 25.90 35.24 -21.12
N ALA A 32 25.16 34.71 -22.08
CA ALA A 32 25.61 33.68 -22.99
C ALA A 32 25.51 34.25 -24.41
N ASP A 33 26.65 34.73 -24.90
CA ASP A 33 26.90 34.97 -26.32
C ASP A 33 26.86 33.63 -27.06
N ASP A 34 25.83 33.43 -27.90
CA ASP A 34 25.89 32.49 -29.01
C ASP A 34 25.45 33.22 -30.29
N VAL A 35 26.33 33.16 -31.28
CA VAL A 35 26.28 33.93 -32.52
C VAL A 35 25.62 33.08 -33.60
N GLU A 36 24.47 33.53 -34.11
CA GLU A 36 23.95 33.15 -35.44
C GLU A 36 24.32 34.24 -36.48
N PRO A 37 24.06 34.11 -37.80
CA PRO A 37 23.72 32.95 -38.65
C PRO A 37 24.56 32.93 -39.95
N VAL A 38 24.37 31.93 -40.82
CA VAL A 38 24.58 32.13 -42.27
C VAL A 38 23.43 31.50 -43.05
N ASP A 39 22.66 32.38 -43.70
CA ASP A 39 21.66 32.12 -44.74
C ASP A 39 22.24 31.36 -45.94
N GLU A 40 21.43 30.50 -46.56
CA GLU A 40 21.32 30.45 -48.02
C GLU A 40 20.03 29.71 -48.46
N GLN A 41 19.06 30.50 -48.92
CA GLN A 41 18.00 30.16 -49.89
C GLN A 41 18.16 31.15 -51.07
N PRO A 42 17.53 30.99 -52.27
CA PRO A 42 16.27 30.28 -52.56
C PRO A 42 16.22 29.58 -53.94
N ALA A 43 15.10 28.90 -54.27
CA ALA A 43 14.45 29.00 -55.60
C ALA A 43 13.07 28.31 -55.61
N ASP A 44 12.05 29.09 -55.99
CA ASP A 44 10.65 28.75 -56.20
C ASP A 44 10.37 27.80 -57.38
N ALA A 45 9.27 27.02 -57.28
CA ALA A 45 8.40 26.72 -58.41
C ALA A 45 6.99 26.26 -57.93
N GLU A 46 5.96 27.00 -58.35
CA GLU A 46 4.53 26.76 -58.12
C GLU A 46 3.94 25.56 -58.89
N GLY A 47 2.81 25.02 -58.41
CA GLY A 47 1.82 24.34 -59.26
C GLY A 47 1.01 23.18 -58.65
N ALA A 48 -0.21 23.46 -58.18
CA ALA A 48 -1.32 22.48 -58.05
C ALA A 48 -2.08 22.38 -59.42
N PRO A 49 -3.01 21.42 -59.73
CA PRO A 49 -4.06 20.85 -58.85
C PRO A 49 -4.57 19.40 -59.07
N ALA A 50 -5.40 18.94 -58.11
CA ALA A 50 -6.61 18.07 -58.10
C ALA A 50 -6.89 16.93 -59.13
N ALA A 51 -7.28 15.74 -58.61
CA ALA A 51 -8.45 14.89 -58.95
C ALA A 51 -8.38 13.56 -58.14
N ASP A 52 -9.25 13.26 -57.15
CA ASP A 52 -10.63 12.73 -57.18
C ASP A 52 -10.82 11.26 -57.63
N ALA A 53 -11.52 10.50 -56.75
CA ALA A 53 -12.29 9.25 -56.93
C ALA A 53 -11.53 7.93 -57.26
N GLU A 54 -11.88 6.71 -56.83
CA GLU A 54 -12.89 6.03 -55.98
C GLU A 54 -12.35 4.57 -55.86
N GLN A 55 -12.15 3.97 -54.69
CA GLN A 55 -13.06 3.11 -53.90
C GLN A 55 -13.53 1.78 -54.57
N ALA A 56 -13.18 0.65 -53.93
CA ALA A 56 -13.90 -0.63 -53.77
C ALA A 56 -12.90 -1.73 -53.33
N ASP A 57 -13.16 -2.72 -52.48
CA ASP A 57 -14.06 -2.97 -51.34
C ASP A 57 -13.61 -4.33 -50.74
N ASP A 58 -13.88 -4.52 -49.45
CA ASP A 58 -14.03 -5.77 -48.69
C ASP A 58 -12.83 -6.70 -48.37
N ALA A 59 -12.41 -6.66 -47.10
CA ALA A 59 -12.49 -7.83 -46.21
C ALA A 59 -12.49 -7.37 -44.73
N ASP A 60 -13.39 -7.96 -43.95
CA ASP A 60 -13.82 -7.58 -42.60
C ASP A 60 -12.71 -7.47 -41.54
N GLU A 61 -12.65 -6.32 -40.85
CA GLU A 61 -12.11 -6.19 -39.49
C GLU A 61 -13.09 -5.33 -38.67
N GLU A 62 -13.98 -5.99 -37.94
CA GLU A 62 -14.77 -5.36 -36.87
C GLU A 62 -13.82 -5.00 -35.73
N ASP A 63 -13.49 -3.70 -35.63
CA ASP A 63 -12.81 -3.07 -34.50
C ASP A 63 -13.74 -3.12 -33.26
N ALA A 64 -13.60 -4.20 -32.49
CA ALA A 64 -14.10 -4.29 -31.13
C ALA A 64 -13.06 -3.67 -30.18
N GLY A 65 -13.49 -2.67 -29.40
CA GLY A 65 -12.66 -1.96 -28.42
C GLY A 65 -11.98 -2.87 -27.37
N PRO A 66 -11.14 -2.31 -26.47
CA PRO A 66 -10.27 -3.11 -25.61
C PRO A 66 -11.11 -4.02 -24.72
N THR A 67 -10.99 -5.32 -24.96
CA THR A 67 -11.61 -6.36 -24.14
C THR A 67 -11.06 -6.27 -22.73
N LEU A 68 -11.96 -6.02 -21.78
CA LEU A 68 -11.72 -6.03 -20.35
C LEU A 68 -11.07 -7.37 -19.94
N ASP A 69 -10.26 -7.31 -18.88
CA ASP A 69 -9.44 -8.40 -18.30
C ASP A 69 -10.29 -9.57 -17.73
N ASP A 70 -11.13 -10.23 -18.54
CA ASP A 70 -12.13 -11.20 -18.06
C ASP A 70 -11.63 -12.65 -17.89
N ASP A 71 -10.45 -13.01 -18.42
CA ASP A 71 -9.96 -14.40 -18.31
C ASP A 71 -8.78 -14.51 -17.33
N VAL A 72 -9.12 -14.59 -16.04
CA VAL A 72 -8.18 -14.87 -14.94
C VAL A 72 -8.41 -16.27 -14.33
N MET A 73 -9.25 -17.14 -14.92
CA MET A 73 -9.68 -18.39 -14.27
C MET A 73 -9.66 -19.65 -15.15
N PRO A 74 -9.45 -20.84 -14.54
CA PRO A 74 -9.91 -22.13 -15.04
C PRO A 74 -11.30 -22.50 -14.48
N ASP A 75 -12.30 -22.55 -15.35
CA ASP A 75 -13.58 -23.32 -15.41
C ASP A 75 -14.36 -23.85 -14.18
N GLU A 76 -14.06 -23.53 -12.92
CA GLU A 76 -14.96 -23.82 -11.80
C GLU A 76 -15.29 -22.53 -11.05
N GLU A 77 -16.59 -22.20 -10.95
CA GLU A 77 -17.14 -21.24 -9.99
C GLU A 77 -16.63 -21.61 -8.59
N ALA A 78 -15.48 -21.05 -8.22
CA ALA A 78 -14.97 -21.14 -6.87
C ALA A 78 -15.99 -20.45 -5.96
N ASP A 79 -16.38 -21.12 -4.88
CA ASP A 79 -17.10 -20.51 -3.76
C ASP A 79 -16.19 -19.40 -3.18
N LEU A 80 -16.28 -18.20 -3.73
CA LEU A 80 -15.49 -17.02 -3.35
C LEU A 80 -16.27 -16.19 -2.33
N LEU A 81 -15.56 -15.52 -1.44
CA LEU A 81 -16.18 -14.71 -0.38
C LEU A 81 -16.96 -13.50 -0.92
N ILE A 82 -16.54 -12.96 -2.07
CA ILE A 82 -17.19 -11.85 -2.78
C ILE A 82 -17.26 -12.23 -4.27
N PRO A 83 -18.26 -11.73 -5.01
CA PRO A 83 -18.24 -11.72 -6.47
C PRO A 83 -16.88 -11.30 -7.06
N VAL A 84 -16.51 -11.93 -8.18
CA VAL A 84 -15.21 -11.72 -8.85
C VAL A 84 -15.06 -10.27 -9.30
N GLU A 85 -16.17 -9.65 -9.70
CA GLU A 85 -16.24 -8.28 -10.17
C GLU A 85 -15.77 -7.28 -9.12
N ASP A 86 -16.04 -7.55 -7.83
CA ASP A 86 -15.65 -6.66 -6.74
C ASP A 86 -14.14 -6.78 -6.46
N TYR A 87 -13.56 -7.98 -6.55
CA TYR A 87 -12.10 -8.17 -6.47
C TYR A 87 -11.36 -7.48 -7.63
N LEU A 88 -11.92 -7.57 -8.84
CA LEU A 88 -11.40 -6.91 -10.03
C LEU A 88 -11.53 -5.39 -9.93
N GLY A 89 -12.70 -4.89 -9.54
CA GLY A 89 -13.00 -3.46 -9.36
C GLY A 89 -12.15 -2.80 -8.27
N ALA A 90 -11.75 -3.55 -7.25
CA ALA A 90 -10.82 -3.11 -6.21
C ALA A 90 -9.34 -3.14 -6.63
N GLY A 91 -9.00 -3.86 -7.70
CA GLY A 91 -7.63 -4.01 -8.20
C GLY A 91 -6.73 -4.90 -7.33
N VAL A 92 -7.31 -5.90 -6.64
CA VAL A 92 -6.57 -6.85 -5.79
C VAL A 92 -5.58 -7.71 -6.58
N HIS A 93 -5.93 -8.03 -7.83
CA HIS A 93 -5.14 -8.86 -8.75
C HIS A 93 -3.95 -8.13 -9.39
N ILE A 94 -3.91 -6.79 -9.32
CA ILE A 94 -2.90 -5.98 -10.02
C ILE A 94 -1.62 -5.96 -9.17
N GLY A 95 -0.58 -6.67 -9.61
CA GLY A 95 0.74 -6.66 -8.99
C GLY A 95 1.67 -5.59 -9.57
N THR A 96 2.98 -5.76 -9.37
CA THR A 96 4.01 -4.85 -9.94
C THR A 96 4.66 -5.41 -11.20
N GLN A 97 5.63 -4.68 -11.76
CA GLN A 97 6.51 -5.15 -12.84
C GLN A 97 7.65 -6.06 -12.36
N GLN A 98 7.86 -6.15 -11.04
CA GLN A 98 8.90 -6.98 -10.45
C GLN A 98 8.29 -8.25 -9.86
N LYS A 99 9.01 -9.36 -9.97
CA LYS A 99 8.63 -10.63 -9.36
C LYS A 99 9.75 -11.19 -8.51
N THR A 100 9.39 -11.87 -7.44
CA THR A 100 10.29 -12.70 -6.62
C THR A 100 10.01 -14.17 -6.86
N THR A 101 11.02 -15.02 -6.72
CA THR A 101 10.90 -16.48 -6.89
C THR A 101 9.85 -17.09 -5.95
N ASP A 102 9.70 -16.53 -4.75
CA ASP A 102 8.75 -17.05 -3.76
C ASP A 102 7.28 -16.78 -4.11
N MET A 103 7.03 -15.71 -4.88
CA MET A 103 5.70 -15.26 -5.29
C MET A 103 5.26 -15.86 -6.63
N ASP A 104 6.15 -16.54 -7.37
CA ASP A 104 5.84 -17.16 -8.66
C ASP A 104 4.63 -18.13 -8.58
N ARG A 105 4.39 -18.78 -7.43
CA ARG A 105 3.23 -19.67 -7.21
C ARG A 105 1.87 -18.95 -7.14
N PHE A 106 1.86 -17.65 -6.86
CA PHE A 106 0.65 -16.84 -6.74
C PHE A 106 0.37 -16.00 -7.98
N ILE A 107 1.33 -15.93 -8.91
CA ILE A 107 1.18 -15.20 -10.18
C ILE A 107 0.48 -16.13 -11.19
N HIS A 108 -0.57 -15.62 -11.83
CA HIS A 108 -1.31 -16.33 -12.87
C HIS A 108 -0.73 -16.03 -14.27
N ARG A 109 -0.73 -14.74 -14.65
CA ARG A 109 -0.26 -14.27 -15.97
C ARG A 109 0.45 -12.94 -15.88
N VAL A 110 1.12 -12.56 -16.96
CA VAL A 110 1.67 -11.20 -17.15
C VAL A 110 0.76 -10.47 -18.12
N ARG A 111 0.37 -9.23 -17.80
CA ARG A 111 -0.39 -8.37 -18.71
C ARG A 111 0.51 -7.80 -19.81
N THR A 112 -0.08 -7.29 -20.88
CA THR A 112 0.62 -6.60 -21.98
C THR A 112 1.53 -5.46 -21.51
N ASP A 113 1.15 -4.78 -20.42
CA ASP A 113 1.91 -3.67 -19.83
C ASP A 113 3.10 -4.11 -18.97
N GLY A 114 3.31 -5.43 -18.83
CA GLY A 114 4.36 -6.00 -17.99
C GLY A 114 4.03 -6.06 -16.49
N LEU A 115 2.80 -5.78 -16.09
CA LEU A 115 2.32 -6.00 -14.72
C LEU A 115 1.97 -7.48 -14.50
N TYR A 116 2.42 -8.04 -13.37
CA TYR A 116 2.04 -9.38 -12.96
C TYR A 116 0.62 -9.40 -12.40
N VAL A 117 -0.17 -10.37 -12.83
CA VAL A 117 -1.54 -10.60 -12.36
C VAL A 117 -1.52 -11.71 -11.32
N LEU A 118 -2.02 -11.41 -10.12
CA LEU A 118 -2.17 -12.37 -9.03
C LEU A 118 -3.47 -13.18 -9.19
N ASP A 119 -3.41 -14.42 -8.73
CA ASP A 119 -4.52 -15.37 -8.74
C ASP A 119 -5.48 -15.13 -7.56
N ILE A 120 -6.71 -14.69 -7.85
CA ILE A 120 -7.73 -14.33 -6.86
C ILE A 120 -8.18 -15.54 -6.05
N SER A 121 -8.26 -16.73 -6.65
CA SER A 121 -8.68 -17.94 -5.96
C SER A 121 -7.69 -18.32 -4.86
N LYS A 122 -6.40 -18.12 -5.12
CA LYS A 122 -5.36 -18.31 -4.09
C LYS A 122 -5.44 -17.24 -3.00
N THR A 123 -5.75 -16.00 -3.36
CA THR A 123 -5.96 -14.92 -2.38
C THR A 123 -7.10 -15.26 -1.42
N ASP A 124 -8.25 -15.68 -1.95
CA ASP A 124 -9.43 -16.06 -1.17
C ASP A 124 -9.12 -17.21 -0.19
N GLY A 125 -8.54 -18.31 -0.69
CA GLY A 125 -8.16 -19.44 0.17
C GLY A 125 -7.17 -19.06 1.27
N ARG A 126 -6.29 -18.08 1.02
CA ARG A 126 -5.35 -17.56 2.03
C ARG A 126 -6.01 -16.63 3.03
N ILE A 127 -6.98 -15.83 2.62
CA ILE A 127 -7.78 -14.99 3.53
C ILE A 127 -8.54 -15.87 4.51
N ARG A 128 -9.19 -16.94 4.02
CA ARG A 128 -9.87 -17.92 4.88
C ARG A 128 -8.92 -18.54 5.89
N THR A 129 -7.78 -19.05 5.43
CA THR A 129 -6.74 -19.63 6.30
C THR A 129 -6.23 -18.62 7.35
N ALA A 130 -6.07 -17.36 6.96
CA ALA A 130 -5.64 -16.29 7.87
C ALA A 130 -6.71 -15.96 8.91
N ALA A 131 -7.97 -15.92 8.51
CA ALA A 131 -9.09 -15.71 9.43
C ALA A 131 -9.26 -16.89 10.39
N ASP A 132 -9.12 -18.13 9.91
CA ASP A 132 -9.10 -19.35 10.75
C ASP A 132 -8.00 -19.26 11.81
N PHE A 133 -6.81 -18.82 11.39
CA PHE A 133 -5.69 -18.65 12.30
C PHE A 133 -5.96 -17.56 13.35
N LEU A 134 -6.41 -16.37 12.93
CA LEU A 134 -6.69 -15.24 13.82
C LEU A 134 -7.88 -15.49 14.76
N ALA A 135 -8.85 -16.31 14.37
CA ALA A 135 -9.99 -16.67 15.20
C ALA A 135 -9.57 -17.45 16.47
N ASN A 136 -8.45 -18.18 16.43
CA ASN A 136 -7.95 -18.95 17.57
C ASN A 136 -7.26 -18.09 18.64
N TYR A 137 -6.93 -16.84 18.34
CA TYR A 137 -6.25 -15.93 19.26
C TYR A 137 -7.23 -14.96 19.91
N ASP A 138 -6.89 -14.52 21.12
CA ASP A 138 -7.63 -13.46 21.80
C ASP A 138 -7.46 -12.12 21.06
N PRO A 139 -8.52 -11.30 20.93
CA PRO A 139 -8.48 -10.02 20.23
C PRO A 139 -7.31 -9.12 20.67
N GLU A 140 -7.10 -9.00 21.98
CA GLU A 140 -6.12 -8.09 22.56
C GLU A 140 -4.66 -8.46 22.25
N GLN A 141 -4.42 -9.72 21.86
CA GLN A 141 -3.11 -10.27 21.56
C GLN A 141 -2.76 -10.18 20.07
N ILE A 142 -3.69 -9.71 19.23
CA ILE A 142 -3.44 -9.47 17.80
C ILE A 142 -2.87 -8.06 17.66
N LEU A 143 -1.67 -7.95 17.08
CA LEU A 143 -1.08 -6.67 16.70
C LEU A 143 -1.13 -6.49 15.18
N VAL A 144 -1.73 -5.39 14.74
CA VAL A 144 -1.77 -5.00 13.33
C VAL A 144 -0.84 -3.82 13.10
N THR A 145 0.05 -3.92 12.12
CA THR A 145 1.03 -2.88 11.79
C THR A 145 0.88 -2.43 10.34
N SER A 146 0.93 -1.13 10.14
CA SER A 146 0.98 -0.54 8.80
C SER A 146 1.71 0.79 8.80
N SER A 147 2.88 0.84 8.17
CA SER A 147 3.64 2.06 7.91
C SER A 147 3.11 2.83 6.69
N ARG A 148 2.53 2.11 5.73
CA ARG A 148 1.98 2.64 4.48
C ARG A 148 0.80 3.57 4.73
N GLN A 149 0.78 4.73 4.06
CA GLN A 149 -0.27 5.74 4.26
C GLN A 149 -1.67 5.19 4.01
N TYR A 150 -1.88 4.47 2.90
CA TYR A 150 -3.19 3.89 2.56
C TYR A 150 -3.57 2.68 3.40
N GLY A 151 -2.61 2.07 4.11
CA GLY A 151 -2.87 0.93 5.00
C GLY A 151 -3.19 1.32 6.43
N ARG A 152 -2.94 2.56 6.85
CA ARG A 152 -3.18 3.01 8.24
C ARG A 152 -4.66 2.93 8.61
N PHE A 153 -5.49 3.54 7.78
CA PHE A 153 -6.92 3.62 8.06
C PHE A 153 -7.61 2.24 8.03
N PRO A 154 -7.42 1.38 7.00
CA PRO A 154 -7.97 0.02 7.00
C PRO A 154 -7.47 -0.84 8.18
N ALA A 155 -6.20 -0.68 8.58
CA ALA A 155 -5.64 -1.42 9.72
C ALA A 155 -6.25 -0.97 11.06
N GLU A 156 -6.47 0.34 11.25
CA GLU A 156 -7.18 0.88 12.42
C GLU A 156 -8.62 0.39 12.45
N LYS A 157 -9.34 0.43 11.33
CA LYS A 157 -10.72 -0.07 11.23
C LYS A 157 -10.84 -1.55 11.47
N PHE A 158 -9.91 -2.35 10.94
CA PHE A 158 -9.83 -3.77 11.26
C PHE A 158 -9.61 -4.00 12.76
N ALA A 159 -8.74 -3.21 13.39
CA ALA A 159 -8.48 -3.32 14.82
C ALA A 159 -9.69 -2.92 15.68
N GLU A 160 -10.41 -1.86 15.30
CA GLU A 160 -11.69 -1.48 15.92
C GLU A 160 -12.74 -2.60 15.79
N ALA A 161 -12.84 -3.23 14.61
CA ALA A 161 -13.83 -4.26 14.34
C ALA A 161 -13.57 -5.56 15.10
N VAL A 162 -12.31 -6.02 15.10
CA VAL A 162 -11.91 -7.30 15.71
C VAL A 162 -11.63 -7.15 17.21
N GLY A 163 -11.39 -5.93 17.70
CA GLY A 163 -10.88 -5.63 19.04
C GLY A 163 -9.36 -5.83 19.17
N ALA A 164 -8.64 -5.74 18.06
CA ALA A 164 -7.19 -5.91 18.01
C ALA A 164 -6.45 -4.61 18.37
N ARG A 165 -5.14 -4.72 18.63
CA ARG A 165 -4.27 -3.55 18.82
C ARG A 165 -3.68 -3.12 17.49
N ALA A 166 -3.83 -1.84 17.14
CA ALA A 166 -3.19 -1.26 15.96
C ALA A 166 -1.98 -0.40 16.33
N ARG A 167 -0.90 -0.57 15.57
CA ARG A 167 0.25 0.34 15.52
C ARG A 167 0.47 0.78 14.08
N THR A 168 -0.19 1.88 13.73
CA THR A 168 -0.08 2.52 12.42
C THR A 168 1.01 3.60 12.42
N GLY A 169 1.55 3.86 11.23
CA GLY A 169 2.59 4.87 11.04
C GLY A 169 3.99 4.34 11.34
N ARG A 170 4.85 5.20 11.90
CA ARG A 170 6.26 4.85 12.13
C ARG A 170 6.37 3.85 13.27
N PHE A 171 6.80 2.63 12.95
CA PHE A 171 7.10 1.62 13.95
C PHE A 171 8.36 2.02 14.73
N ILE A 172 8.24 2.16 16.05
CA ILE A 172 9.35 2.56 16.91
C ILE A 172 10.17 1.30 17.22
N PRO A 173 11.48 1.28 16.91
CA PRO A 173 12.32 0.15 17.24
C PRO A 173 12.32 -0.16 18.74
N GLY A 174 12.12 -1.41 19.11
CA GLY A 174 12.01 -1.87 20.49
C GLY A 174 10.58 -1.97 21.01
N THR A 175 9.58 -1.76 20.17
CA THR A 175 8.16 -1.92 20.54
C THR A 175 7.85 -3.36 20.99
N LEU A 176 8.51 -4.37 20.40
CA LEU A 176 8.30 -5.78 20.80
C LEU A 176 9.46 -6.35 21.62
N THR A 177 10.63 -5.72 21.63
CA THR A 177 11.84 -6.29 22.26
C THR A 177 12.30 -5.58 23.53
N ASN A 178 11.82 -4.36 23.82
CA ASN A 178 12.31 -3.57 24.96
C ASN A 178 11.20 -3.33 26.01
N PRO A 179 11.19 -4.09 27.13
CA PRO A 179 10.19 -3.92 28.20
C PRO A 179 10.23 -2.58 28.92
N LYS A 180 11.31 -1.79 28.79
CA LYS A 180 11.43 -0.47 29.43
C LYS A 180 10.78 0.65 28.62
N TYR A 181 10.33 0.36 27.41
CA TYR A 181 9.68 1.34 26.55
C TYR A 181 8.20 1.46 26.94
N ASP A 182 7.69 2.68 27.11
CA ASP A 182 6.30 2.92 27.53
C ASP A 182 5.26 2.35 26.54
N GLY A 183 5.65 2.22 25.25
CA GLY A 183 4.81 1.64 24.20
C GLY A 183 5.04 0.15 23.95
N TYR A 184 5.74 -0.56 24.85
CA TYR A 184 6.03 -1.98 24.74
C TYR A 184 4.73 -2.81 24.71
N ILE A 185 4.64 -3.72 23.75
CA ILE A 185 3.51 -4.64 23.60
C ILE A 185 4.06 -6.03 23.30
N GLU A 186 3.46 -7.04 23.94
CA GLU A 186 3.72 -8.46 23.68
C GLU A 186 2.47 -9.06 23.03
N PRO A 187 2.38 -9.09 21.68
CA PRO A 187 1.31 -9.77 20.98
C PRO A 187 1.68 -11.23 20.69
N ASP A 188 0.67 -12.10 20.59
CA ASP A 188 0.84 -13.50 20.20
C ASP A 188 0.83 -13.70 18.68
N VAL A 189 0.32 -12.73 17.92
CA VAL A 189 0.32 -12.75 16.45
C VAL A 189 0.48 -11.35 15.87
N LEU A 190 1.27 -11.25 14.81
CA LEU A 190 1.51 -10.02 14.07
C LEU A 190 0.84 -10.08 12.69
N VAL A 191 0.03 -9.08 12.35
CA VAL A 191 -0.52 -8.86 11.01
C VAL A 191 0.14 -7.64 10.39
N VAL A 192 0.74 -7.81 9.22
CA VAL A 192 1.55 -6.80 8.55
C VAL A 192 0.99 -6.49 7.15
N THR A 193 0.86 -5.20 6.83
CA THR A 193 0.38 -4.79 5.49
C THR A 193 1.44 -4.96 4.41
N ASP A 194 2.72 -4.70 4.71
CA ASP A 194 3.78 -4.91 3.74
C ASP A 194 5.09 -5.27 4.45
N PRO A 195 5.67 -6.46 4.18
CA PRO A 195 6.91 -6.87 4.83
C PRO A 195 8.12 -5.98 4.46
N ILE A 196 8.07 -5.23 3.35
CA ILE A 196 9.13 -4.28 3.00
C ILE A 196 9.00 -2.99 3.81
N GLY A 197 7.81 -2.37 3.83
CA GLY A 197 7.54 -1.15 4.61
C GLY A 197 7.66 -1.36 6.11
N ASP A 198 7.18 -2.50 6.60
CA ASP A 198 7.10 -2.85 8.02
C ASP A 198 8.21 -3.81 8.46
N ALA A 199 9.34 -3.80 7.76
CA ALA A 199 10.46 -4.71 8.00
C ALA A 199 10.98 -4.68 9.44
N GLN A 200 10.84 -3.54 10.14
CA GLN A 200 11.22 -3.44 11.55
C GLN A 200 10.33 -4.30 12.46
N ALA A 201 9.01 -4.27 12.25
CA ALA A 201 8.06 -5.09 12.99
C ALA A 201 8.30 -6.58 12.73
N VAL A 202 8.53 -6.94 11.46
CA VAL A 202 8.84 -8.33 11.06
C VAL A 202 10.13 -8.84 11.72
N LYS A 203 11.20 -8.03 11.74
CA LYS A 203 12.47 -8.41 12.39
C LYS A 203 12.33 -8.61 13.90
N GLU A 204 11.59 -7.72 14.56
CA GLU A 204 11.34 -7.83 15.99
C GLU A 204 10.46 -9.04 16.31
N ALA A 205 9.40 -9.30 15.52
CA ALA A 205 8.57 -10.48 15.69
C ALA A 205 9.35 -11.79 15.60
N ILE A 206 10.27 -11.91 14.63
CA ILE A 206 11.17 -13.07 14.53
C ILE A 206 12.07 -13.20 15.75
N THR A 207 12.57 -12.08 16.27
CA THR A 207 13.47 -12.09 17.44
C THR A 207 12.75 -12.59 18.70
N VAL A 208 11.47 -12.23 18.84
CA VAL A 208 10.62 -12.67 19.96
C VAL A 208 10.04 -14.07 19.73
N GLY A 209 9.87 -14.49 18.47
CA GLY A 209 9.26 -15.77 18.10
C GLY A 209 7.75 -15.70 17.88
N ILE A 210 7.24 -14.53 17.48
CA ILE A 210 5.82 -14.30 17.20
C ILE A 210 5.53 -14.64 15.73
N PRO A 211 4.47 -15.43 15.42
CA PRO A 211 4.07 -15.72 14.04
C PRO A 211 3.62 -14.45 13.29
N VAL A 212 4.05 -14.34 12.03
CA VAL A 212 3.81 -13.19 11.16
C VAL A 212 2.91 -13.56 9.99
N ILE A 213 1.77 -12.90 9.90
CA ILE A 213 0.90 -12.90 8.73
C ILE A 213 1.18 -11.61 7.94
N ALA A 214 1.47 -11.72 6.65
CA ALA A 214 1.73 -10.54 5.83
C ALA A 214 0.97 -10.55 4.51
N MET A 215 0.50 -9.36 4.12
CA MET A 215 -0.01 -9.08 2.79
C MET A 215 1.16 -8.84 1.83
N CYS A 216 1.28 -9.69 0.82
CA CYS A 216 2.42 -9.70 -0.09
C CYS A 216 1.98 -9.51 -1.53
N ASP A 217 2.63 -8.57 -2.20
CA ASP A 217 2.56 -8.33 -3.63
C ASP A 217 3.67 -9.09 -4.37
N SER A 218 3.68 -9.08 -5.70
CA SER A 218 4.61 -9.82 -6.57
C SER A 218 6.09 -9.53 -6.27
N ASN A 219 6.41 -8.34 -5.75
CA ASN A 219 7.77 -7.91 -5.45
C ASN A 219 8.23 -8.23 -4.01
N ASN A 220 7.37 -8.77 -3.16
CA ASN A 220 7.71 -9.05 -1.77
C ASN A 220 8.51 -10.35 -1.62
N GLN A 221 9.42 -10.36 -0.64
CA GLN A 221 10.14 -11.56 -0.19
C GLN A 221 9.42 -12.13 1.03
N VAL A 222 9.26 -13.46 1.08
CA VAL A 222 8.42 -14.12 2.10
C VAL A 222 9.23 -14.93 3.12
N SER A 223 10.56 -14.82 3.12
CA SER A 223 11.46 -15.61 3.98
C SER A 223 11.17 -15.51 5.48
N ASN A 224 10.56 -14.40 5.90
CA ASN A 224 10.30 -14.03 7.29
C ASN A 224 8.80 -13.96 7.61
N VAL A 225 7.97 -14.57 6.76
CA VAL A 225 6.51 -14.52 6.86
C VAL A 225 5.99 -15.96 6.94
N ASP A 226 5.24 -16.27 7.99
CA ASP A 226 4.70 -17.62 8.22
C ASP A 226 3.46 -17.87 7.36
N LEU A 227 2.58 -16.87 7.27
CA LEU A 227 1.39 -16.93 6.44
C LEU A 227 1.32 -15.75 5.47
N VAL A 228 1.38 -16.08 4.19
CA VAL A 228 1.32 -15.11 3.09
C VAL A 228 -0.09 -15.00 2.56
N VAL A 229 -0.62 -13.77 2.51
CA VAL A 229 -1.84 -13.40 1.80
C VAL A 229 -1.42 -12.68 0.51
N PRO A 230 -1.53 -13.31 -0.67
CA PRO A 230 -1.14 -12.68 -1.92
C PRO A 230 -2.17 -11.61 -2.30
N THR A 231 -1.77 -10.35 -2.34
CA THR A 231 -2.64 -9.23 -2.68
C THR A 231 -1.84 -8.00 -3.09
N ASN A 232 -2.46 -7.10 -3.84
CA ASN A 232 -1.97 -5.74 -4.04
C ASN A 232 -1.97 -4.96 -2.71
N ASN A 233 -0.79 -4.78 -2.14
CA ASN A 233 -0.58 -4.03 -0.89
C ASN A 233 -0.27 -2.53 -1.10
N LYS A 234 -0.51 -1.99 -2.30
CA LYS A 234 -0.28 -0.59 -2.65
C LYS A 234 -1.58 0.17 -2.92
N GLY A 235 -2.57 -0.50 -3.50
CA GLY A 235 -3.86 0.10 -3.85
C GLY A 235 -4.69 0.43 -2.61
N ARG A 236 -5.30 1.63 -2.60
CA ARG A 236 -6.24 2.05 -1.53
C ARG A 236 -7.41 1.07 -1.41
N LYS A 237 -8.12 0.86 -2.52
CA LYS A 237 -9.30 -0.03 -2.59
C LYS A 237 -8.95 -1.48 -2.28
N ALA A 238 -7.85 -1.98 -2.85
CA ALA A 238 -7.38 -3.34 -2.61
C ALA A 238 -7.11 -3.60 -1.11
N LEU A 239 -6.42 -2.68 -0.42
CA LEU A 239 -6.17 -2.80 1.02
C LEU A 239 -7.46 -2.75 1.83
N SER A 240 -8.37 -1.83 1.52
CA SER A 240 -9.67 -1.73 2.19
C SER A 240 -10.48 -3.02 2.07
N VAL A 241 -10.58 -3.59 0.86
CA VAL A 241 -11.28 -4.86 0.61
C VAL A 241 -10.65 -6.01 1.39
N VAL A 242 -9.33 -6.15 1.36
CA VAL A 242 -8.67 -7.28 2.05
C VAL A 242 -8.80 -7.18 3.56
N TYR A 243 -8.65 -5.98 4.14
CA TYR A 243 -8.85 -5.80 5.58
C TYR A 243 -10.32 -6.00 5.99
N TRP A 244 -11.27 -5.52 5.18
CA TRP A 244 -12.70 -5.74 5.41
C TRP A 244 -13.06 -7.22 5.36
N LEU A 245 -12.59 -7.94 4.34
CA LEU A 245 -12.76 -9.39 4.22
C LEU A 245 -12.18 -10.13 5.44
N LEU A 246 -10.95 -9.80 5.82
CA LEU A 246 -10.30 -10.44 6.95
C LEU A 246 -11.07 -10.16 8.25
N ALA A 247 -11.59 -8.94 8.45
CA ALA A 247 -12.40 -8.60 9.62
C ALA A 247 -13.69 -9.43 9.67
N ASN A 248 -14.44 -9.46 8.56
CA ASN A 248 -15.70 -10.19 8.47
C ASN A 248 -15.50 -11.69 8.70
N GLU A 249 -14.50 -12.27 8.06
CA GLU A 249 -14.18 -13.70 8.18
C GLU A 249 -13.72 -14.09 9.58
N VAL A 250 -13.03 -13.18 10.30
CA VAL A 250 -12.66 -13.40 11.71
C VAL A 250 -13.88 -13.29 12.63
N LEU A 251 -14.77 -12.32 12.38
CA LEU A 251 -16.00 -12.15 13.16
C LEU A 251 -16.96 -13.31 12.96
N ASP A 252 -17.14 -13.78 11.71
CA ASP A 252 -17.98 -14.91 11.37
C ASP A 252 -17.54 -16.19 12.10
N ARG A 253 -16.23 -16.49 12.08
CA ARG A 253 -15.66 -17.62 12.83
C ARG A 253 -15.81 -17.51 14.34
N ARG A 254 -15.85 -16.28 14.86
CA ARG A 254 -16.10 -16.00 16.29
C ARG A 254 -17.60 -16.00 16.62
N GLY A 255 -18.49 -16.13 15.64
CA GLY A 255 -19.93 -16.07 15.81
C GLY A 255 -20.47 -14.68 16.14
N ALA A 256 -19.72 -13.63 15.79
CA ALA A 256 -20.13 -12.24 15.93
C ALA A 256 -20.64 -11.71 14.57
N GLU A 257 -21.69 -10.88 14.59
CA GLU A 257 -22.22 -10.30 13.35
C GLU A 257 -21.25 -9.24 12.79
N PRO A 258 -20.94 -9.29 11.48
CA PRO A 258 -20.14 -8.26 10.84
C PRO A 258 -20.94 -6.94 10.82
N SER A 259 -20.46 -5.92 11.54
CA SER A 259 -21.18 -4.63 11.63
C SER A 259 -20.72 -3.59 10.60
N TYR A 260 -19.66 -3.86 9.83
CA TYR A 260 -19.00 -2.88 8.97
C TYR A 260 -19.21 -3.17 7.48
N SER A 261 -19.51 -2.12 6.73
CA SER A 261 -19.58 -2.15 5.27
C SER A 261 -18.19 -1.90 4.65
N LEU A 262 -18.03 -2.22 3.36
CA LEU A 262 -16.79 -1.94 2.64
C LEU A 262 -16.44 -0.45 2.66
N GLU A 263 -17.45 0.41 2.53
CA GLU A 263 -17.29 1.87 2.47
C GLU A 263 -16.67 2.43 3.76
N ASP A 264 -16.95 1.79 4.91
CA ASP A 264 -16.39 2.19 6.20
C ASP A 264 -14.86 2.04 6.23
N PHE A 265 -14.31 1.09 5.47
CA PHE A 265 -12.87 0.86 5.32
C PHE A 265 -12.21 1.75 4.26
N GLU A 266 -12.98 2.46 3.43
CA GLU A 266 -12.47 3.41 2.43
C GLU A 266 -12.51 4.88 2.92
N SER A 267 -13.42 5.18 3.87
CA SER A 267 -13.87 6.54 4.23
C SER A 267 -12.85 7.47 4.91
N GLY A 268 -11.63 7.02 5.20
CA GLY A 268 -10.66 7.78 6.00
C GLY A 268 -9.43 8.32 5.27
N VAL A 269 -9.46 8.45 3.94
CA VAL A 269 -8.33 8.98 3.16
C VAL A 269 -8.71 10.18 2.29
#